data_AF-A0A1X0VBA4-F1
#
_entry.id   AF-A0A1X0VBA4-F1
#
_cell.length_a   1.000
_cell.length_b   1.000
_cell.length_c   1.000
_cell.angle_alpha   90.00
_cell.angle_beta   90.00
_cell.angle_gamma   90.00
#
_symmetry.space_group_name_H-M   'P 1'
#
loop_
_entity.id
_entity.type
_entity.pdbx_description
1 polymer ?
#
loop_
_entity_poly.entity_id
_entity_poly.type
_entity_poly.pdbx_seq_one_letter_code
_entity_poly.pdbx_strand_id
1 'polypeptide(L)'
;MTEYFWAFTRAFIVTVIFMPAVIKFLKQSKEQAVIRKLGPDHQSKAGTPSMGGALFIAAASLSALIGSVAYSGKIGFVMVLIPILAVVAYAIIGGIDDALKMIHHADDGFRFIPKLLAQTLCAVVIMII
;
A
#
# COMPACT_ATOMS: atom_id res chain seq x y z
N MET A 1 0.56 19.11 -15.48
CA MET A 1 -0.58 18.23 -15.87
C MET A 1 -0.11 17.01 -16.65
N THR A 2 0.66 17.19 -17.72
CA THR A 2 1.24 16.09 -18.51
C THR A 2 2.18 15.19 -17.70
N GLU A 3 3.00 15.73 -16.78
CA GLU A 3 3.89 14.88 -15.95
C GLU A 3 3.12 13.88 -15.07
N TYR A 4 1.97 14.28 -14.51
CA TYR A 4 1.15 13.41 -13.67
C TYR A 4 0.47 12.31 -14.48
N PHE A 5 0.03 12.63 -15.70
CA PHE A 5 -0.52 11.64 -16.63
C PHE A 5 0.52 10.56 -16.96
N TRP A 6 1.77 10.96 -17.20
CA TRP A 6 2.86 10.02 -17.43
C TRP A 6 3.20 9.19 -16.20
N ALA A 7 3.15 9.76 -15.00
CA ALA A 7 3.34 9.02 -13.76
C ALA A 7 2.24 7.97 -13.54
N PHE A 8 0.97 8.34 -13.77
CA PHE A 8 -0.15 7.41 -13.73
C PHE A 8 0.02 6.26 -14.73
N THR A 9 0.36 6.57 -15.98
CA THR A 9 0.50 5.57 -17.05
C THR A 9 1.60 4.55 -16.74
N ARG A 10 2.76 5.02 -16.25
CA ARG A 10 3.85 4.12 -15.82
C ARG A 10 3.41 3.22 -14.67
N ALA A 11 2.78 3.78 -13.64
CA ALA A 11 2.32 3.01 -12.48
C ALA A 11 1.28 1.96 -12.88
N PHE A 12 0.37 2.32 -13.79
CA PHE A 12 -0.65 1.42 -14.33
C PHE A 12 -0.02 0.25 -15.09
N ILE A 13 0.89 0.52 -16.03
CA ILE A 13 1.57 -0.52 -16.82
C ILE A 13 2.35 -1.48 -15.93
N VAL A 14 3.15 -0.94 -14.99
CA VAL A 14 3.90 -1.75 -14.03
C VAL A 14 2.95 -2.63 -13.22
N THR A 15 1.88 -2.06 -12.68
CA THR A 15 0.93 -2.82 -11.87
C THR A 15 0.28 -3.94 -12.67
N VAL A 16 -0.23 -3.68 -13.88
CA VAL A 16 -0.90 -4.70 -14.70
C VAL A 16 0.04 -5.85 -15.05
N ILE A 17 1.30 -5.54 -15.39
CA ILE A 17 2.28 -6.56 -15.78
C ILE A 17 2.70 -7.42 -14.58
N PHE A 18 2.99 -6.80 -13.43
CA PHE A 18 3.58 -7.50 -12.28
C PHE A 18 2.53 -8.08 -11.30
N MET A 19 1.28 -7.60 -11.32
CA MET A 19 0.24 -8.06 -10.40
C MET A 19 0.00 -9.57 -10.45
N PRO A 20 -0.06 -10.26 -11.61
CA PRO A 20 -0.23 -11.71 -11.65
C PRO A 20 0.89 -12.47 -10.91
N ALA A 21 2.14 -12.00 -11.01
CA ALA A 21 3.27 -12.59 -10.31
C ALA A 21 3.17 -12.35 -8.79
N VAL A 22 2.79 -11.14 -8.37
CA VAL A 22 2.56 -10.81 -6.96
C VAL A 22 1.42 -11.63 -6.37
N ILE A 23 0.31 -11.80 -7.08
CA ILE A 23 -0.80 -12.65 -6.64
C ILE A 23 -0.32 -14.10 -6.45
N LYS A 24 0.46 -14.64 -7.39
CA LYS A 24 1.00 -15.99 -7.29
C LYS A 24 1.93 -16.13 -6.07
N PHE A 25 2.80 -15.15 -5.85
CA PHE A 25 3.69 -15.10 -4.69
C PHE A 25 2.89 -15.08 -3.37
N LEU A 26 1.93 -14.18 -3.23
CA LEU A 26 1.12 -14.05 -2.01
C LEU A 26 0.28 -15.31 -1.72
N LYS A 27 -0.26 -15.96 -2.77
CA LYS A 27 -0.95 -17.26 -2.62
C LYS A 27 -0.01 -18.37 -2.12
N GLN A 28 1.27 -18.34 -2.51
CA GLN A 28 2.27 -19.32 -2.04
C GLN A 28 2.71 -19.06 -0.59
N SER A 29 2.72 -17.79 -0.15
CA SER A 29 3.08 -17.38 1.21
C SER A 29 2.06 -17.74 2.29
N LYS A 30 1.04 -18.56 1.97
CA LYS A 30 -0.07 -18.94 2.87
C LYS A 30 -0.88 -17.75 3.41
N GLU A 31 -0.87 -16.62 2.70
CA GLU A 31 -1.82 -15.52 2.93
C GLU A 31 -3.21 -15.91 2.43
N GLN A 32 -3.82 -16.92 3.04
CA GLN A 32 -5.23 -17.19 2.83
C GLN A 32 -5.98 -16.30 3.81
N ALA A 33 -6.74 -15.33 3.29
CA ALA A 33 -7.57 -14.45 4.10
C ALA A 33 -8.34 -15.28 5.15
N VAL A 34 -8.15 -14.94 6.43
CA VAL A 34 -8.88 -15.56 7.54
C VAL A 34 -10.36 -15.38 7.23
N ILE A 35 -11.08 -16.50 7.09
CA ILE A 35 -12.51 -16.49 6.78
C ILE A 35 -13.21 -15.89 8.00
N ARG A 36 -13.59 -14.62 7.91
CA ARG A 36 -14.41 -13.93 8.91
C ARG A 36 -15.68 -14.75 9.16
N LYS A 37 -15.94 -15.09 10.43
CA LYS A 37 -17.15 -15.82 10.85
C LYS A 37 -18.41 -14.96 10.85
N LEU A 38 -18.30 -13.63 10.73
CA LEU A 38 -19.43 -12.71 10.73
C LEU A 38 -19.95 -12.42 9.31
N GLY A 39 -21.13 -12.96 8.99
CA GLY A 39 -21.98 -12.56 7.86
C GLY A 39 -22.25 -13.69 6.85
N PRO A 40 -23.48 -13.78 6.29
CA PRO A 40 -23.80 -14.80 5.30
C PRO A 40 -22.93 -14.58 4.05
N ASP A 41 -22.37 -15.66 3.50
CA ASP A 41 -21.72 -15.71 2.19
C ASP A 41 -20.36 -15.00 1.96
N HIS A 42 -19.42 -15.09 2.91
CA HIS A 42 -18.01 -14.68 2.68
C HIS A 42 -17.08 -15.79 2.13
N GLN A 43 -17.60 -16.99 1.86
CA GLN A 43 -16.83 -18.12 1.32
C GLN A 43 -16.27 -17.83 -0.09
N SER A 44 -16.91 -16.95 -0.86
CA SER A 44 -16.46 -16.54 -2.21
C SER A 44 -15.14 -15.75 -2.23
N LYS A 45 -14.73 -15.17 -1.10
CA LYS A 45 -13.45 -14.44 -0.96
C LYS A 45 -12.30 -15.31 -0.43
N ALA A 46 -12.58 -16.58 -0.13
CA ALA A 46 -11.57 -17.52 0.37
C ALA A 46 -10.42 -17.68 -0.65
N GLY A 47 -9.18 -17.45 -0.19
CA GLY A 47 -7.98 -17.59 -1.01
C GLY A 47 -7.59 -16.37 -1.86
N THR A 48 -8.25 -15.22 -1.69
CA THR A 48 -7.76 -13.95 -2.26
C THR A 48 -6.71 -13.34 -1.32
N PRO A 49 -5.48 -13.06 -1.79
CA PRO A 49 -4.42 -12.52 -0.93
C PRO A 49 -4.73 -11.08 -0.48
N SER A 50 -4.38 -10.74 0.76
CA SER A 50 -4.74 -9.46 1.39
C SER A 50 -3.69 -8.36 1.19
N MET A 51 -2.42 -8.70 0.89
CA MET A 51 -1.32 -7.72 0.80
C MET A 51 -0.99 -7.21 -0.63
N GLY A 52 -1.92 -7.31 -1.59
CA GLY A 52 -1.67 -6.86 -2.97
C GLY A 52 -1.36 -5.36 -3.13
N GLY A 53 -1.70 -4.54 -2.12
CA GLY A 53 -1.48 -3.09 -2.09
C GLY A 53 0.00 -2.68 -2.20
N ALA A 54 0.93 -3.53 -1.76
CA ALA A 54 2.36 -3.23 -1.77
C ALA A 54 2.89 -2.90 -3.18
N LEU A 55 2.41 -3.62 -4.21
CA LEU A 55 2.81 -3.36 -5.60
C LEU A 55 2.32 -1.99 -6.08
N PHE A 56 1.09 -1.60 -5.73
CA PHE A 56 0.54 -0.30 -6.09
C PHE A 56 1.37 0.83 -5.49
N ILE A 57 1.73 0.72 -4.20
CA ILE A 57 2.52 1.73 -3.50
C ILE A 57 3.91 1.84 -4.11
N ALA A 58 4.57 0.71 -4.41
CA ALA A 58 5.87 0.70 -5.05
C ALA A 58 5.81 1.30 -6.46
N ALA A 59 4.84 0.88 -7.28
CA ALA A 59 4.68 1.36 -8.65
C ALA A 59 4.34 2.85 -8.71
N ALA A 60 3.45 3.34 -7.83
CA ALA A 60 3.08 4.75 -7.75
C ALA A 60 4.26 5.62 -7.28
N SER A 61 4.93 5.21 -6.20
CA SER A 61 6.07 5.95 -5.64
C SER A 61 7.22 6.05 -6.64
N LEU A 62 7.57 4.93 -7.28
CA LEU A 62 8.64 4.91 -8.28
C LEU A 62 8.27 5.74 -9.51
N SER A 63 7.03 5.65 -9.98
CA SER A 63 6.57 6.42 -11.14
C SER A 63 6.55 7.92 -10.87
N ALA A 64 6.16 8.33 -9.65
CA ALA A 64 6.19 9.73 -9.22
C ALA A 64 7.63 10.24 -9.09
N LEU A 65 8.54 9.44 -8.53
CA LEU A 65 9.96 9.80 -8.38
C LEU A 65 10.69 9.93 -9.72
N ILE A 66 10.44 9.01 -10.66
CA ILE A 66 10.97 9.11 -12.03
C ILE A 66 10.43 10.38 -12.71
N GLY A 67 9.15 10.68 -12.53
CA GLY A 67 8.53 11.86 -13.12
C GLY A 67 9.12 13.16 -12.56
N SER A 68 9.34 13.22 -11.25
CA SER A 68 9.85 14.43 -10.59
C SER A 68 11.29 14.75 -10.99
N VAL A 69 12.14 13.72 -11.11
CA VAL A 69 13.54 13.87 -11.57
C VAL A 69 13.60 14.25 -13.05
N ALA A 70 12.80 13.60 -13.89
CA ALA A 70 12.89 13.76 -15.35
C ALA A 70 12.30 15.08 -15.88
N TYR A 71 11.24 15.61 -15.25
CA TYR A 71 10.48 16.74 -15.81
C TYR A 71 10.56 18.03 -15.00
N SER A 72 10.86 17.96 -13.71
CA SER A 72 10.75 19.10 -12.79
C SER A 72 12.04 19.43 -12.04
N GLY A 73 13.12 18.69 -12.30
CA GLY A 73 14.43 18.92 -11.70
C GLY A 73 14.41 18.86 -10.16
N LYS A 74 15.33 19.59 -9.51
CA LYS A 74 15.48 19.57 -8.05
C LYS A 74 14.22 20.01 -7.29
N ILE A 75 13.46 20.98 -7.82
CA ILE A 75 12.27 21.52 -7.15
C ILE A 75 11.14 20.48 -7.13
N GLY A 76 10.86 19.84 -8.27
CA GLY A 76 9.82 18.81 -8.31
C GLY A 76 10.19 17.56 -7.50
N PHE A 77 11.48 17.20 -7.44
CA PHE A 77 11.94 16.11 -6.59
C PHE A 77 11.58 16.36 -5.11
N VAL A 78 11.85 17.56 -4.59
CA VAL A 78 11.53 17.94 -3.21
C VAL A 78 10.02 17.93 -2.97
N MET A 79 9.22 18.45 -3.91
CA MET A 79 7.75 18.50 -3.77
C MET A 79 7.09 17.12 -3.70
N VAL A 80 7.68 16.11 -4.35
CA VAL A 80 7.12 14.75 -4.38
C VAL A 80 7.61 13.88 -3.21
N LEU A 81 8.67 14.30 -2.52
CA LEU A 81 9.28 13.52 -1.44
C LEU A 81 8.34 13.38 -0.23
N ILE A 82 7.68 14.47 0.19
CA ILE A 82 6.74 14.45 1.33
C ILE A 82 5.52 13.56 1.05
N PRO A 83 4.82 13.67 -0.11
CA PRO A 83 3.74 12.75 -0.46
C PRO A 83 4.18 11.28 -0.53
N ILE A 84 5.35 10.98 -1.11
CA ILE A 84 5.88 9.60 -1.14
C ILE A 84 6.14 9.11 0.28
N LEU A 85 6.79 9.92 1.12
CA LEU A 85 7.06 9.59 2.52
C LEU A 85 5.76 9.27 3.26
N ALA A 86 4.72 10.08 3.08
CA ALA A 86 3.41 9.86 3.68
C ALA A 86 2.79 8.53 3.23
N VAL A 87 2.74 8.27 1.92
CA VAL A 87 2.19 7.03 1.37
C VAL A 87 2.95 5.81 1.88
N VAL A 88 4.28 5.86 1.92
CA VAL A 88 5.12 4.76 2.42
C VAL A 88 4.92 4.56 3.93
N ALA A 89 4.82 5.64 4.72
CA ALA A 89 4.59 5.52 6.16
C ALA A 89 3.22 4.87 6.48
N TYR A 90 2.15 5.29 5.78
CA TYR A 90 0.83 4.67 5.92
C TYR A 90 0.80 3.25 5.38
N ALA A 91 1.55 2.96 4.31
CA ALA A 91 1.72 1.61 3.79
C ALA A 91 2.36 0.67 4.83
N ILE A 92 3.36 1.15 5.57
CA ILE A 92 3.98 0.38 6.65
C ILE A 92 2.97 0.10 7.76
N ILE A 93 2.21 1.11 8.22
CA ILE A 93 1.19 0.92 9.26
C ILE A 93 0.13 -0.10 8.81
N GLY A 94 -0.36 0.02 7.57
CA GLY A 94 -1.33 -0.92 7.00
C GLY A 94 -0.76 -2.33 6.80
N GLY A 95 0.49 -2.44 6.33
CA GLY A 95 1.19 -3.71 6.15
C GLY A 95 1.42 -4.44 7.47
N ILE A 96 1.76 -3.72 8.55
CA ILE A 96 1.86 -4.31 9.89
C ILE A 96 0.48 -4.78 10.38
N ASP A 97 -0.57 -3.99 10.17
CA ASP A 97 -1.94 -4.39 10.54
C ASP A 97 -2.37 -5.68 9.84
N ASP A 98 -2.10 -5.81 8.54
CA ASP A 98 -2.44 -7.01 7.77
C ASP A 98 -1.54 -8.20 8.13
N ALA A 99 -0.26 -7.97 8.44
CA ALA A 99 0.62 -9.02 8.94
C ALA A 99 0.14 -9.56 10.29
N LEU A 100 -0.30 -8.68 11.19
CA LEU A 100 -0.83 -9.07 12.50
C LEU A 100 -2.12 -9.89 12.39
N LYS A 101 -3.02 -9.57 11.46
CA LYS A 101 -4.23 -10.38 11.18
C LYS A 101 -3.85 -11.80 10.74
N MET A 102 -2.87 -11.90 9.84
CA MET A 102 -2.40 -13.18 9.34
C MET A 102 -1.74 -14.03 10.43
N ILE A 103 -0.83 -13.44 11.21
CA ILE A 103 -0.08 -14.14 12.27
C ILE A 103 -1.01 -14.62 13.39
N HIS A 104 -1.97 -13.79 13.81
CA HIS A 104 -2.86 -14.12 14.92
C HIS A 104 -4.12 -14.89 14.50
N HIS A 105 -4.30 -15.16 13.20
CA HIS A 105 -5.53 -15.74 12.65
C HIS A 105 -6.81 -15.06 13.17
N ALA A 106 -6.74 -13.74 13.33
CA ALA A 106 -7.77 -12.92 13.95
C ALA A 106 -8.42 -12.01 12.90
N ASP A 107 -9.67 -11.62 13.15
CA ASP A 107 -10.43 -10.75 12.24
C ASP A 107 -9.86 -9.33 12.16
N ASP A 108 -9.10 -8.93 13.19
CA ASP A 108 -8.47 -7.61 13.36
C ASP A 108 -6.98 -7.76 13.72
N GLY A 109 -6.16 -6.82 13.23
CA GLY A 109 -4.71 -6.77 13.47
C GLY A 109 -4.41 -5.95 14.72
N PHE A 110 -4.28 -4.64 14.55
CA PHE A 110 -4.23 -3.72 15.68
C PHE A 110 -5.59 -3.57 16.36
N ARG A 111 -5.57 -3.34 17.68
CA ARG A 111 -6.73 -2.78 18.38
C ARG A 111 -7.00 -1.37 17.83
N PHE A 112 -8.28 -0.95 17.86
CA PHE A 112 -8.72 0.33 17.30
C PHE A 112 -7.88 1.54 17.79
N ILE A 113 -7.70 1.68 19.11
CA ILE A 113 -6.97 2.82 19.71
C ILE A 113 -5.50 2.89 19.28
N PRO A 114 -4.66 1.84 19.42
CA PRO A 114 -3.27 1.91 18.99
C PRO A 114 -3.12 2.13 17.47
N LYS A 115 -4.04 1.61 16.65
CA LYS A 115 -4.04 1.89 15.20
C LYS A 115 -4.28 3.37 14.92
N LEU A 116 -5.29 3.95 15.57
CA LEU A 116 -5.63 5.36 15.44
C LEU A 116 -4.48 6.24 15.93
N LEU A 117 -3.86 5.91 17.07
CA LEU A 117 -2.70 6.64 17.58
C LEU A 117 -1.52 6.60 16.60
N ALA A 118 -1.20 5.43 16.03
CA ALA A 118 -0.12 5.30 15.05
C ALA A 118 -0.38 6.16 13.79
N GLN A 119 -1.61 6.14 13.27
CA GLN A 119 -2.01 6.94 12.11
C GLN A 119 -1.98 8.44 12.42
N THR A 120 -2.47 8.87 13.59
CA THR A 120 -2.47 10.27 14.01
C THR A 120 -1.05 10.80 14.23
N LEU A 121 -0.20 10.03 14.91
CA LEU A 121 1.21 10.42 15.10
C LEU A 121 1.94 10.53 13.76
N CYS A 122 1.69 9.59 12.85
CA CYS A 122 2.24 9.64 11.49
C CYS A 122 1.79 10.91 10.74
N ALA A 123 0.50 11.25 10.79
CA ALA A 123 -0.02 12.47 10.16
C ALA A 123 0.63 13.74 10.74
N VAL A 124 0.76 13.82 12.07
CA VAL A 124 1.36 14.99 12.74
C VAL A 124 2.84 15.13 12.36
N VAL A 125 3.59 14.02 12.32
CA VAL A 125 5.00 14.05 11.90
C VAL A 125 5.13 14.53 10.46
N ILE A 126 4.31 14.00 9.54
CA ILE A 126 4.31 14.42 8.13
C ILE A 126 3.89 15.89 7.97
N MET A 127 2.97 16.39 8.81
CA MET A 127 2.53 17.79 8.75
C MET A 127 3.62 18.78 9.19
N ILE A 128 4.49 18.37 10.12
CA ILE A 128 5.56 19.23 10.67
C ILE A 128 6.77 19.29 9.73
N ILE A 129 7.01 18.21 8.96
CA ILE A 129 8.10 18.11 7.97
C ILE A 129 7.74 18.88 6.71
#